data_AF-A0A7W1P597-F1
#
_entry.id   AF-A0A7W1P597-F1
#
_cell.length_a   1.000
_cell.length_b   1.000
_cell.length_c   1.000
_cell.angle_alpha   90.00
_cell.angle_beta   90.00
_cell.angle_gamma   90.00
#
_symmetry.space_group_name_H-M   'P 1'
#
loop_
_entity.id
_entity.type
_entity.pdbx_description
1 polymer ?
#
loop_
_entity_poly.entity_id
_entity_poly.type
_entity_poly.pdbx_seq_one_letter_code
_entity_poly.pdbx_strand_id
1 'polypeptide(L)'
;MDLELPLQDTVLQFTLLATLALLVQLTVKRVKLPGLIGLLVLGIAVGPGALALLPREPVAALLGEVGLVYIMFLAGVEINLDVVREHKREVTVFGLLTLAVTFVLA
;
A
#
# COMPACT_ATOMS: atom_id res chain seq x y z
N MET A 1 8.66 -38.15 5.02
CA MET A 1 8.25 -37.05 5.92
C MET A 1 7.83 -35.94 5.00
N ASP A 2 6.63 -36.07 4.45
CA ASP A 2 6.05 -35.05 3.58
C ASP A 2 5.84 -33.82 4.44
N LEU A 3 6.74 -32.85 4.26
CA LEU A 3 6.64 -31.54 4.87
C LEU A 3 5.45 -30.87 4.18
N GLU A 4 4.23 -31.23 4.56
CA GLU A 4 3.01 -30.51 4.21
C GLU A 4 3.15 -29.11 4.81
N LEU A 5 3.83 -28.24 4.06
CA LEU A 5 4.02 -26.86 4.45
C LEU A 5 2.62 -26.28 4.67
N PRO A 6 2.28 -25.79 5.88
CA PRO A 6 0.95 -25.27 6.21
C PRO A 6 0.72 -23.88 5.59
N LEU A 7 1.16 -23.69 4.34
CA LEU A 7 1.00 -22.47 3.55
C LEU A 7 -0.43 -22.28 3.03
N GLN A 8 -1.34 -23.20 3.34
CA GLN A 8 -2.78 -23.07 3.09
C GLN A 8 -3.52 -22.34 4.21
N ASP A 9 -2.90 -22.19 5.38
CA ASP A 9 -3.53 -21.47 6.49
C ASP A 9 -3.46 -19.95 6.25
N THR A 10 -4.62 -19.31 6.15
CA THR A 10 -4.76 -17.86 5.95
C THR A 10 -3.98 -17.07 6.99
N VAL A 11 -3.95 -17.52 8.25
CA VAL A 11 -3.23 -16.83 9.33
C VAL A 11 -1.73 -16.81 9.06
N LEU A 12 -1.20 -17.91 8.53
CA LEU A 12 0.22 -18.08 8.27
C LEU A 12 0.66 -17.24 7.06
N GLN A 13 -0.18 -17.14 6.03
CA GLN A 13 0.03 -16.23 4.89
C GLN A 13 0.05 -14.75 5.33
N PHE A 14 -0.87 -14.32 6.18
CA PHE A 14 -0.88 -12.96 6.73
C PHE A 14 0.35 -12.68 7.60
N THR A 15 0.72 -13.64 8.44
CA THR A 15 1.92 -13.53 9.28
C THR A 15 3.18 -13.41 8.43
N LEU A 16 3.29 -14.21 7.36
CA LEU A 16 4.38 -14.12 6.39
C LEU A 16 4.39 -12.76 5.69
N LEU A 17 3.25 -12.29 5.19
CA LEU A 17 3.14 -10.97 4.56
C LEU A 17 3.57 -9.85 5.50
N ALA A 18 3.03 -9.82 6.73
CA ALA A 18 3.33 -8.79 7.70
C ALA A 18 4.82 -8.81 8.08
N THR A 19 5.38 -10.01 8.26
CA THR A 19 6.81 -10.20 8.56
C THR A 19 7.68 -9.70 7.42
N LEU A 20 7.38 -10.09 6.17
CA LEU A 20 8.11 -9.64 4.99
C LEU A 20 7.98 -8.13 4.78
N ALA A 21 6.78 -7.58 4.95
CA ALA A 21 6.53 -6.14 4.86
C ALA A 21 7.38 -5.36 5.86
N LEU A 22 7.46 -5.83 7.11
CA LEU A 22 8.32 -5.26 8.14
C LEU A 22 9.80 -5.35 7.77
N LEU A 23 10.25 -6.52 7.33
CA LEU A 23 11.64 -6.80 6.96
C LEU A 23 12.09 -5.93 5.79
N VAL A 24 11.22 -5.77 4.78
CA VAL A 24 11.43 -4.90 3.64
C VAL A 24 11.52 -3.44 4.07
N GLN A 25 10.56 -2.95 4.86
CA GLN A 25 10.62 -1.55 5.34
C GLN A 25 11.89 -1.27 6.16
N LEU A 26 12.35 -2.23 6.97
CA LEU A 26 13.57 -2.07 7.75
C LEU A 26 14.82 -2.06 6.86
N THR A 27 14.85 -2.88 5.82
CA THR A 27 16.00 -3.02 4.92
C THR A 27 16.09 -1.88 3.91
N VAL A 28 14.95 -1.45 3.36
CA VAL A 28 14.84 -0.39 2.35
C VAL A 28 15.29 0.97 2.88
N LYS A 29 15.18 1.21 4.20
CA LYS A 29 15.77 2.39 4.85
C LYS A 29 17.27 2.55 4.60
N ARG A 30 18.02 1.45 4.36
CA ARG A 30 19.45 1.53 4.03
C ARG A 30 19.73 1.93 2.58
N VAL A 31 18.75 1.80 1.69
CA VAL A 31 18.91 2.02 0.23
C VAL A 31 18.42 3.41 -0.19
N LYS A 32 18.03 4.29 0.75
CA LYS A 32 17.46 5.64 0.50
C LYS A 32 16.19 5.65 -0.38
N LEU A 33 15.56 4.50 -0.56
CA LEU A 33 14.30 4.40 -1.30
C LEU A 33 13.11 4.60 -0.33
N PRO A 34 12.00 5.20 -0.79
CA PRO A 34 10.76 5.24 -0.02
C PRO A 34 10.29 3.84 0.35
N GLY A 35 9.91 3.62 1.62
CA GLY A 35 9.45 2.31 2.09
C GLY A 35 8.28 1.75 1.28
N LEU A 36 7.42 2.61 0.74
CA LEU A 36 6.31 2.26 -0.15
C LEU A 36 6.78 1.49 -1.39
N ILE A 37 7.88 1.91 -2.02
CA ILE A 37 8.40 1.24 -3.23
C ILE A 37 8.80 -0.20 -2.89
N GLY A 38 9.45 -0.41 -1.75
CA GLY A 38 9.81 -1.74 -1.27
C GLY A 38 8.59 -2.64 -1.05
N LEU A 39 7.55 -2.11 -0.41
CA LEU A 39 6.29 -2.83 -0.18
C LEU A 39 5.60 -3.21 -1.49
N LEU A 40 5.58 -2.31 -2.48
CA LEU A 40 5.02 -2.59 -3.80
C LEU A 40 5.77 -3.72 -4.51
N VAL A 41 7.10 -3.67 -4.54
CA VAL A 41 7.92 -4.72 -5.15
C VAL A 41 7.72 -6.05 -4.44
N LEU A 42 7.65 -6.05 -3.11
CA LEU A 42 7.35 -7.25 -2.32
C LEU A 42 5.98 -7.83 -2.70
N GLY A 43 4.94 -6.99 -2.77
CA GLY A 43 3.60 -7.41 -3.15
C GLY A 43 3.55 -8.00 -4.56
N ILE A 44 4.26 -7.40 -5.52
CA ILE A 44 4.39 -7.92 -6.89
C ILE A 44 5.10 -9.28 -6.88
N ALA A 45 6.21 -9.41 -6.14
CA ALA A 45 7.02 -10.63 -6.10
C ALA A 45 6.29 -11.80 -5.41
N VAL A 46 5.61 -11.55 -4.29
CA VAL A 46 4.94 -12.56 -3.48
C VAL A 46 3.52 -12.89 -3.99
N GLY A 47 2.91 -11.96 -4.73
CA GLY A 47 1.56 -12.10 -5.27
C GLY A 47 1.41 -13.20 -6.35
N PRO A 48 0.16 -13.48 -6.74
CA PRO A 48 -0.18 -14.54 -7.70
C PRO A 48 0.43 -14.35 -9.09
N GLY A 49 0.84 -13.13 -9.44
CA GLY A 49 1.47 -12.81 -10.74
C GLY A 49 2.97 -13.13 -10.84
N ALA A 50 3.62 -13.54 -9.73
CA ALA A 50 5.05 -13.87 -9.71
C ALA A 50 5.29 -15.21 -8.99
N LEU A 51 5.70 -15.19 -7.71
CA LEU A 51 6.01 -16.42 -6.96
C LEU A 51 4.76 -17.20 -6.53
N ALA A 52 3.57 -16.59 -6.64
CA ALA A 52 2.28 -17.20 -6.30
C ALA A 52 2.21 -17.81 -4.89
N LEU A 53 2.96 -17.22 -3.95
CA LEU A 53 2.98 -17.63 -2.55
C LEU A 53 1.67 -17.28 -1.83
N LEU A 54 0.94 -16.29 -2.36
CA LEU A 54 -0.38 -15.90 -1.89
C LEU A 54 -1.45 -16.18 -2.94
N PRO A 55 -2.38 -17.11 -2.68
CA PRO A 55 -3.61 -17.24 -3.45
C PRO A 55 -4.45 -15.96 -3.33
N ARG A 56 -5.33 -15.72 -4.31
CA ARG A 56 -6.31 -14.64 -4.21
C ARG A 56 -7.38 -15.00 -3.17
N GLU A 57 -7.06 -14.76 -1.91
CA GLU A 57 -8.00 -14.89 -0.81
C GLU A 57 -8.87 -13.62 -0.69
N PRO A 58 -10.21 -13.73 -0.57
CA PRO A 58 -11.11 -12.59 -0.42
C PRO A 58 -10.73 -11.66 0.75
N VAL A 59 -10.16 -12.22 1.82
CA VAL A 59 -9.77 -11.46 3.02
C VAL A 59 -8.61 -10.49 2.74
N ALA A 60 -7.66 -10.85 1.88
CA ALA A 60 -6.55 -9.97 1.53
C ALA A 60 -7.01 -8.78 0.69
N ALA A 61 -7.97 -8.98 -0.22
CA ALA A 61 -8.60 -7.90 -0.98
C ALA A 61 -9.35 -6.93 -0.04
N LEU A 62 -10.18 -7.46 0.85
CA LEU A 62 -10.92 -6.67 1.83
C LEU A 62 -10.00 -5.84 2.73
N LEU A 63 -8.95 -6.45 3.27
CA LEU A 63 -7.97 -5.73 4.09
C LEU A 63 -7.17 -4.69 3.30
N GLY A 64 -6.91 -4.94 2.01
CA GLY A 64 -6.31 -3.96 1.11
C GLY A 64 -7.20 -2.73 0.89
N GLU A 65 -8.49 -2.94 0.66
CA GLU A 65 -9.47 -1.85 0.52
C GLU A 65 -9.62 -1.04 1.81
N VAL A 66 -9.75 -1.73 2.96
CA VAL A 66 -9.81 -1.08 4.28
C VAL A 66 -8.51 -0.31 4.55
N GLY A 67 -7.36 -0.90 4.23
CA GLY A 67 -6.06 -0.26 4.36
C GLY A 67 -5.91 1.00 3.50
N LEU A 68 -6.40 0.97 2.26
CA LEU A 68 -6.41 2.13 1.36
C LEU A 68 -7.27 3.26 1.94
N VAL A 69 -8.50 2.95 2.35
CA VAL A 69 -9.40 3.94 2.98
C VAL A 69 -8.78 4.50 4.26
N TYR A 70 -8.12 3.66 5.06
CA TYR A 70 -7.42 4.08 6.27
C TYR A 70 -6.28 5.06 5.96
N ILE A 71 -5.47 4.81 4.93
CA ILE A 71 -4.39 5.72 4.52
C ILE A 71 -4.97 7.04 3.99
N MET A 72 -6.03 7.00 3.20
CA MET A 72 -6.72 8.21 2.72
C MET A 72 -7.29 9.03 3.88
N PHE A 73 -7.86 8.36 4.88
CA PHE A 73 -8.37 8.99 6.09
C PHE A 73 -7.24 9.63 6.91
N LEU A 74 -6.15 8.91 7.14
CA LEU A 74 -4.98 9.40 7.88
C LEU A 74 -4.38 10.63 7.20
N ALA A 75 -4.22 10.58 5.88
CA ALA A 75 -3.77 11.73 5.09
C ALA A 75 -4.72 12.94 5.27
N GLY A 76 -6.03 12.70 5.34
CA GLY A 76 -7.03 13.74 5.63
C GLY A 76 -6.87 14.38 7.02
N VAL A 77 -6.53 13.59 8.04
CA VAL A 77 -6.31 14.06 9.43
C VAL A 77 -5.02 14.86 9.56
N GLU A 78 -3.99 14.53 8.78
CA GLU A 78 -2.71 15.25 8.78
C GLU A 78 -2.80 16.63 8.09
N ILE A 79 -3.84 16.89 7.28
CA ILE A 79 -4.01 18.16 6.57
C ILE A 79 -4.39 19.29 7.54
N ASN A 80 -3.63 20.40 7.46
CA ASN A 80 -3.97 21.63 8.16
C ASN A 80 -5.07 22.40 7.41
N LEU A 81 -6.28 22.39 7.96
CA LEU A 81 -7.45 23.07 7.37
C LEU A 81 -7.36 24.60 7.39
N ASP A 82 -6.59 25.20 8.30
CA ASP A 82 -6.40 26.65 8.35
C ASP A 82 -5.55 27.12 7.16
N VAL A 83 -4.48 26.39 6.83
CA VAL A 83 -3.65 26.65 5.64
C VAL A 83 -4.46 26.47 4.36
N VAL A 84 -5.27 25.39 4.28
CA VAL A 84 -6.18 25.17 3.16
C VAL A 84 -7.22 26.29 3.06
N ARG A 85 -7.66 26.84 4.19
CA ARG A 85 -8.64 27.93 4.24
C ARG A 85 -8.04 29.26 3.79
N GLU A 86 -6.79 29.53 4.12
CA GLU A 86 -6.05 30.72 3.67
C GLU A 86 -5.78 30.65 2.16
N HIS A 87 -5.39 29.48 1.65
CA HIS A 87 -4.98 29.25 0.26
C HIS A 87 -6.03 28.50 -0.57
N LYS A 88 -7.33 28.69 -0.28
CA LYS A 88 -8.42 27.89 -0.88
C LYS A 88 -8.37 27.81 -2.39
N ARG A 89 -8.09 28.95 -3.03
CA ARG A 89 -8.08 29.06 -4.49
C ARG A 89 -6.87 28.32 -5.08
N GLU A 90 -5.66 28.52 -4.54
CA GLU A 90 -4.49 27.78 -5.03
C GLU A 90 -4.67 26.28 -4.82
N VAL A 91 -5.09 25.85 -3.62
CA VAL A 91 -5.27 24.42 -3.30
C VAL A 91 -6.31 23.76 -4.20
N THR A 92 -7.45 24.42 -4.42
CA THR A 92 -8.54 23.88 -5.25
C THR A 92 -8.14 23.83 -6.72
N VAL A 93 -7.56 24.90 -7.27
CA VAL A 93 -7.14 24.94 -8.67
C VAL A 93 -5.99 23.96 -8.91
N PHE A 94 -4.98 23.95 -8.05
CA PHE A 94 -3.86 23.03 -8.16
C PHE A 94 -4.29 21.56 -8.05
N GLY A 95 -5.16 21.25 -7.07
CA GLY A 95 -5.70 19.90 -6.88
C GLY A 95 -6.50 19.44 -8.10
N LEU A 96 -7.44 20.25 -8.58
CA LEU A 96 -8.26 19.93 -9.75
C LEU A 96 -7.43 19.82 -11.03
N LEU A 97 -6.49 20.73 -11.26
CA LEU A 97 -5.63 20.68 -12.44
C LEU A 97 -4.74 19.44 -12.41
N THR A 98 -4.12 19.12 -11.28
CA THR A 98 -3.25 17.94 -11.16
C THR A 98 -4.04 16.65 -11.40
N LEU A 99 -5.26 16.55 -10.84
CA LEU A 99 -6.18 15.44 -11.09
C LEU A 99 -6.57 15.34 -12.57
N ALA A 100 -7.04 16.44 -13.16
CA ALA A 100 -7.49 16.48 -14.55
C ALA A 100 -6.36 16.15 -15.53
N VAL A 101 -5.17 16.74 -15.34
CA VAL A 101 -4.00 16.46 -16.18
C VAL A 101 -3.59 15.00 -16.08
N THR A 102 -3.51 14.45 -14.86
CA THR A 102 -3.15 13.04 -14.67
C THR A 102 -4.19 12.12 -15.32
N PHE A 103 -5.48 12.44 -15.20
CA PHE A 103 -6.56 11.63 -15.76
C PHE A 103 -6.65 11.71 -17.29
N VAL A 104 -6.31 12.84 -17.90
CA VAL A 104 -6.30 12.99 -19.37
C VAL A 104 -5.06 12.35 -19.99
N LEU A 105 -3.93 12.32 -19.27
CA LEU A 105 -2.68 11.76 -19.75
C LEU A 105 -2.56 10.24 -19.55
N ALA A 106 -3.21 9.69 -18.53
CA ALA A 106 -3.24 8.25 -18.22
C ALA A 106 -4.14 7.46 -19.18
#